data_AF-A0A536JFR7-F1
#
_entry.id   AF-A0A536JFR7-F1
#
_cell.length_a   1.000
_cell.length_b   1.000
_cell.length_c   1.000
_cell.angle_alpha   90.00
_cell.angle_beta   90.00
_cell.angle_gamma   90.00
#
_symmetry.space_group_name_H-M   'P 1'
#
loop_
_entity.id
_entity.type
_entity.pdbx_description
1 polymer ?
#
loop_
_entity_poly.entity_id
_entity_poly.type
_entity_poly.pdbx_seq_one_letter_code
_entity_poly.pdbx_strand_id
1 'polypeptide(L)'
;MPSSTLLRAALALTATGIVSAASIRHAQEGSGTDLAFAIGYAFYLSLILIATPRHPPRWAIPLGFLLAAITYFVAIATLGGNLLATGLYLLAAFLGYFATPPTFRPLTVAAFALWTPAIRFFGPEPLAGAFPPLLAFASVLSLINLVAALLDRTATDPDER
;
A
#
# COMPACT_ATOMS: atom_id res chain seq x y z
N MET A 1 2.86 11.26 19.39
CA MET A 1 1.62 10.88 18.66
C MET A 1 1.78 11.38 17.22
N PRO A 2 1.35 10.67 16.17
CA PRO A 2 1.47 11.17 14.79
C PRO A 2 0.82 12.54 14.67
N SER A 3 1.52 13.50 14.07
CA SER A 3 0.91 14.80 13.75
C SER A 3 -0.32 14.55 12.88
N SER A 4 -1.39 15.32 13.10
CA SER A 4 -2.61 15.13 12.32
C SER A 4 -2.36 15.28 10.83
N THR A 5 -1.42 16.13 10.42
CA THR A 5 -0.95 16.27 9.04
C THR A 5 -0.33 14.99 8.50
N LEU A 6 0.57 14.34 9.25
CA LEU A 6 1.20 13.08 8.85
C LEU A 6 0.16 11.98 8.63
N LEU A 7 -0.79 11.83 9.57
CA LEU A 7 -1.85 10.83 9.43
C LEU A 7 -2.71 11.09 8.19
N ARG A 8 -3.08 12.34 7.92
CA ARG A 8 -3.86 12.71 6.72
C ARG A 8 -3.11 12.41 5.44
N ALA A 9 -1.83 12.80 5.37
CA ALA A 9 -0.97 12.52 4.23
C ALA A 9 -0.82 11.02 4.00
N ALA A 10 -0.56 10.24 5.06
CA ALA A 10 -0.45 8.79 4.97
C ALA A 10 -1.75 8.11 4.51
N LEU A 11 -2.91 8.56 4.98
CA LEU A 11 -4.21 8.05 4.51
C LEU A 11 -4.44 8.37 3.04
N ALA A 12 -4.11 9.58 2.58
CA ALA A 12 -4.21 9.96 1.18
C ALA A 12 -3.24 9.17 0.28
N LEU A 13 -2.01 8.92 0.76
CA LEU A 13 -1.04 8.07 0.06
C LEU A 13 -1.52 6.61 -0.01
N THR A 14 -2.08 6.08 1.09
CA THR A 14 -2.68 4.74 1.12
C THR A 14 -3.84 4.63 0.13
N ALA A 15 -4.73 5.63 0.12
CA ALA A 15 -5.84 5.70 -0.84
C ALA A 15 -5.32 5.72 -2.28
N THR A 16 -4.29 6.52 -2.56
CA THR A 16 -3.65 6.59 -3.88
C THR A 16 -3.05 5.23 -4.29
N GLY A 17 -2.43 4.51 -3.36
CA GLY A 17 -1.94 3.15 -3.58
C GLY A 17 -3.05 2.17 -3.96
N ILE A 18 -4.18 2.23 -3.25
CA ILE A 18 -5.37 1.40 -3.52
C ILE A 18 -5.90 1.64 -4.93
N VAL A 19 -6.19 2.90 -5.30
CA VAL A 19 -6.74 3.20 -6.63
C VAL A 19 -5.73 2.88 -7.73
N SER A 20 -4.43 3.07 -7.48
CA SER A 20 -3.38 2.69 -8.43
C SER A 20 -3.32 1.18 -8.64
N ALA A 21 -3.42 0.37 -7.59
CA ALA A 21 -3.44 -1.09 -7.68
C ALA A 21 -4.67 -1.59 -8.43
N ALA A 22 -5.85 -1.03 -8.11
CA ALA A 22 -7.11 -1.36 -8.79
C ALA A 22 -7.05 -0.98 -10.29
N SER A 23 -6.45 0.17 -10.62
CA SER A 23 -6.26 0.62 -12.01
C SER A 23 -5.36 -0.31 -12.80
N ILE A 24 -4.25 -0.77 -12.21
CA ILE A 24 -3.31 -1.69 -12.86
C ILE A 24 -3.97 -3.04 -13.11
N ARG A 25 -4.71 -3.57 -12.14
CA ARG A 25 -5.50 -4.79 -12.31
C ARG A 25 -6.47 -4.66 -13.49
N HIS A 26 -7.27 -3.59 -13.52
CA HIS A 26 -8.21 -3.32 -14.61
C HIS A 26 -7.51 -3.30 -15.97
N ALA A 27 -6.38 -2.59 -16.06
CA ALA A 27 -5.59 -2.51 -17.29
C ALA A 27 -5.02 -3.86 -17.75
N GLN A 28 -4.83 -4.83 -16.84
CA GLN A 28 -4.34 -6.17 -17.16
C GLN A 28 -5.45 -7.15 -17.56
N GLU A 29 -6.68 -6.98 -17.07
CA GLU A 29 -7.78 -7.90 -17.34
C GLU A 29 -8.44 -7.68 -18.72
N GLY A 30 -8.37 -6.45 -19.25
CA GLY A 30 -9.00 -6.09 -20.52
C GLY A 30 -10.47 -5.64 -20.37
N SER A 31 -10.98 -4.92 -21.37
CA SER A 31 -12.17 -4.05 -21.24
C SER A 31 -13.47 -4.74 -20.79
N GLY A 32 -14.19 -4.09 -19.88
CA GLY A 32 -15.53 -4.46 -19.39
C GLY A 32 -15.94 -3.60 -18.20
N THR A 33 -17.18 -3.74 -17.73
CA THR A 33 -17.62 -3.10 -16.46
C THR A 33 -16.88 -3.75 -15.30
N ASP A 34 -15.89 -3.05 -14.75
CA ASP A 34 -15.02 -3.59 -13.70
C ASP A 34 -15.53 -3.20 -12.31
N LEU A 35 -16.29 -4.12 -11.70
CA LEU A 35 -16.79 -3.99 -10.35
C LEU A 35 -15.64 -3.88 -9.32
N ALA A 36 -14.53 -4.59 -9.54
CA ALA A 36 -13.39 -4.54 -8.62
C ALA A 36 -12.72 -3.16 -8.65
N PHE A 37 -12.63 -2.53 -9.82
CA PHE A 37 -12.17 -1.15 -9.95
C PHE A 37 -13.11 -0.16 -9.24
N ALA A 38 -14.43 -0.30 -9.41
CA ALA A 38 -15.41 0.54 -8.73
C ALA A 38 -15.33 0.41 -7.20
N ILE A 39 -15.16 -0.81 -6.67
CA ILE A 39 -14.96 -1.05 -5.24
C ILE A 39 -13.65 -0.41 -4.75
N GLY A 40 -12.56 -0.58 -5.49
CA GLY A 40 -11.28 0.09 -5.19
C GLY A 40 -11.40 1.61 -5.16
N TYR A 41 -12.18 2.18 -6.09
CA TYR A 41 -12.48 3.61 -6.10
C TYR A 41 -13.32 4.05 -4.89
N ALA A 42 -14.28 3.23 -4.46
CA ALA A 42 -15.05 3.50 -3.23
C ALA A 42 -14.16 3.46 -1.98
N PHE A 43 -13.19 2.54 -1.91
CA PHE A 43 -12.19 2.51 -0.83
C PHE A 43 -11.31 3.76 -0.82
N TYR A 44 -10.85 4.20 -2.00
CA TYR A 44 -10.13 5.45 -2.17
C TYR A 44 -10.93 6.63 -1.61
N LEU A 45 -12.18 6.82 -2.07
CA LEU A 45 -13.03 7.92 -1.60
C LEU A 45 -13.26 7.88 -0.09
N SER A 46 -13.50 6.68 0.45
CA SER A 46 -13.73 6.49 1.89
C SER A 46 -12.52 6.96 2.71
N LEU A 47 -11.30 6.59 2.31
CA LEU A 47 -10.08 7.03 3.00
C LEU A 47 -9.82 8.53 2.86
N ILE A 48 -10.10 9.12 1.69
CA ILE A 48 -9.98 10.57 1.48
C ILE A 48 -10.97 11.33 2.39
N LEU A 49 -12.22 10.87 2.48
CA LEU A 49 -13.22 11.47 3.37
C LEU A 49 -12.80 11.35 4.84
N ILE A 50 -12.26 10.20 5.25
CA ILE A 50 -11.73 10.00 6.62
C ILE A 50 -10.49 10.87 6.89
N ALA A 51 -9.69 11.18 5.88
CA ALA A 51 -8.53 12.07 5.98
C ALA A 51 -8.89 13.57 5.94
N THR A 52 -10.14 13.91 5.64
CA THR A 52 -10.58 15.32 5.52
C THR A 52 -10.58 16.07 6.85
N PRO A 53 -11.10 15.51 7.97
CA PRO A 53 -11.10 16.18 9.27
C PRO A 53 -9.71 16.60 9.75
N ARG A 54 -9.64 17.70 10.52
CA ARG A 54 -8.39 18.19 11.15
C ARG A 54 -7.74 17.16 12.07
N HIS A 55 -8.51 16.27 12.67
CA HIS A 55 -8.05 15.17 13.51
C HIS A 55 -8.70 13.86 13.04
N PRO A 56 -8.07 13.13 12.10
CA PRO A 56 -8.57 11.85 11.66
C PRO A 56 -8.60 10.86 12.84
N PRO A 57 -9.57 9.94 12.87
CA PRO A 57 -9.64 8.94 13.91
C PRO A 57 -8.45 7.97 13.83
N ARG A 58 -7.94 7.52 14.98
CA ARG A 58 -6.78 6.60 15.03
C ARG A 58 -7.05 5.23 14.41
N TRP A 59 -8.31 4.79 14.42
CA TRP A 59 -8.72 3.55 13.77
C TRP A 59 -8.67 3.64 12.23
N ALA A 60 -8.46 4.83 11.66
CA ALA A 60 -8.28 4.98 10.21
C ALA A 60 -7.03 4.25 9.70
N ILE A 61 -6.01 4.08 10.53
CA ILE A 61 -4.76 3.39 10.15
C ILE A 61 -5.01 1.89 9.88
N PRO A 62 -5.54 1.10 10.84
CA PRO A 62 -5.86 -0.30 10.58
C PRO A 62 -6.95 -0.46 9.50
N LEU A 63 -7.88 0.50 9.37
CA LEU A 63 -8.83 0.47 8.26
C LEU A 63 -8.13 0.64 6.90
N GLY A 64 -7.22 1.61 6.76
CA GLY A 64 -6.44 1.82 5.54
C GLY A 64 -5.62 0.58 5.17
N PHE A 65 -5.00 -0.07 6.16
CA PHE A 65 -4.32 -1.34 5.97
C PHE A 65 -5.27 -2.44 5.47
N LEU A 66 -6.43 -2.59 6.10
CA LEU A 66 -7.42 -3.60 5.72
C LEU A 66 -7.92 -3.40 4.28
N LEU A 67 -8.26 -2.17 3.90
CA LEU A 67 -8.73 -1.85 2.56
C LEU A 67 -7.64 -2.08 1.51
N ALA A 68 -6.38 -1.72 1.82
CA ALA A 68 -5.25 -2.03 0.95
C ALA A 68 -5.05 -3.55 0.81
N ALA A 69 -5.09 -4.30 1.92
CA ALA A 69 -4.94 -5.74 1.92
C ALA A 69 -6.01 -6.43 1.08
N ILE A 70 -7.28 -6.05 1.24
CA ILE A 70 -8.39 -6.56 0.41
C ILE A 70 -8.14 -6.24 -1.06
N THR A 71 -7.74 -5.01 -1.39
CA THR A 71 -7.50 -4.59 -2.77
C THR A 71 -6.40 -5.43 -3.44
N TYR A 72 -5.25 -5.58 -2.79
CA TYR A 72 -4.15 -6.38 -3.34
C TYR A 72 -4.52 -7.86 -3.44
N PHE A 73 -5.16 -8.42 -2.42
CA PHE A 73 -5.57 -9.81 -2.42
C PHE A 73 -6.56 -10.11 -3.55
N VAL A 74 -7.63 -9.30 -3.69
CA VAL A 74 -8.63 -9.46 -4.75
C VAL A 74 -8.01 -9.22 -6.12
N ALA A 75 -7.18 -8.19 -6.29
CA ALA A 75 -6.53 -7.91 -7.57
C ALA A 75 -5.67 -9.09 -8.04
N ILE A 76 -4.82 -9.63 -7.17
CA ILE A 76 -3.93 -10.75 -7.54
C ILE A 76 -4.73 -12.05 -7.73
N ALA A 77 -5.73 -12.30 -6.89
CA ALA A 77 -6.59 -13.48 -7.01
C ALA A 77 -7.37 -13.51 -8.33
N THR A 78 -7.95 -12.38 -8.72
CA THR A 78 -8.73 -12.27 -9.97
C THR A 78 -7.86 -12.39 -11.21
N LEU A 79 -6.60 -11.97 -11.15
CA LEU A 79 -5.62 -12.17 -12.21
C LEU A 79 -5.05 -13.61 -12.24
N GLY A 80 -5.46 -14.52 -11.34
CA GLY A 80 -4.91 -15.88 -11.27
C GLY A 80 -3.47 -15.93 -10.77
N GLY A 81 -3.07 -14.97 -9.94
CA GLY A 81 -1.73 -14.84 -9.41
C GLY A 81 -1.41 -15.69 -8.18
N ASN A 82 -0.20 -15.53 -7.66
CA ASN A 82 0.33 -16.27 -6.51
C ASN A 82 -0.19 -15.72 -5.18
N LEU A 83 -1.22 -16.39 -4.64
CA LEU A 83 -1.84 -16.01 -3.36
C LEU A 83 -0.91 -16.21 -2.16
N LEU A 84 -0.01 -17.19 -2.20
CA LEU A 84 0.95 -17.42 -1.10
C LEU A 84 1.95 -16.26 -1.02
N ALA A 85 2.49 -15.83 -2.15
CA ALA A 85 3.38 -14.66 -2.21
C ALA A 85 2.65 -13.38 -1.76
N THR A 86 1.39 -13.23 -2.14
CA THR A 86 0.52 -12.13 -1.67
C THR A 86 0.34 -12.17 -0.15
N GLY A 87 0.09 -13.35 0.42
CA GLY A 87 -0.02 -13.53 1.87
C GLY A 87 1.27 -13.17 2.60
N LEU A 88 2.43 -13.58 2.09
CA LEU A 88 3.74 -13.20 2.62
C LEU A 88 4.00 -11.70 2.52
N TYR A 89 3.58 -11.07 1.43
CA TYR A 89 3.66 -9.62 1.26
C TYR A 89 2.82 -8.87 2.30
N LEU A 90 1.57 -9.28 2.50
CA LEU A 90 0.68 -8.70 3.51
C LEU A 90 1.19 -8.95 4.93
N LEU A 91 1.78 -10.12 5.19
CA LEU A 91 2.44 -10.42 6.45
C LEU A 91 3.67 -9.52 6.67
N ALA A 92 4.49 -9.28 5.65
CA ALA A 92 5.61 -8.35 5.73
C ALA A 92 5.15 -6.93 6.03
N ALA A 93 4.06 -6.48 5.39
CA ALA A 93 3.45 -5.18 5.67
C ALA A 93 2.94 -5.07 7.12
N PHE A 94 2.31 -6.13 7.62
CA PHE A 94 1.86 -6.23 9.00
C PHE A 94 3.03 -6.19 9.98
N LEU A 95 4.08 -6.98 9.77
CA LEU A 95 5.28 -6.97 10.60
C LEU A 95 5.98 -5.61 10.58
N GLY A 96 6.09 -4.98 9.41
CA GLY A 96 6.61 -3.63 9.25
C GLY A 96 5.82 -2.61 10.07
N TYR A 97 4.49 -2.68 10.03
CA TYR A 97 3.62 -1.83 10.85
C TYR A 97 3.91 -1.97 12.36
N PHE A 98 4.15 -3.19 12.87
CA PHE A 98 4.47 -3.39 14.29
C PHE A 98 5.89 -2.95 14.66
N ALA A 99 6.85 -3.16 13.76
CA ALA A 99 8.24 -2.77 13.97
C ALA A 99 8.45 -1.24 13.93
N THR A 100 7.63 -0.54 13.15
CA THR A 100 7.70 0.93 12.98
C THR A 100 7.24 1.68 14.24
N PRO A 101 7.93 2.76 14.66
CA PRO A 101 7.46 3.65 15.73
C PRO A 101 6.01 4.13 15.51
N PRO A 102 5.16 4.23 16.54
CA PRO A 102 3.74 4.57 16.39
C PRO A 102 3.44 5.82 15.57
N THR A 103 4.33 6.82 15.61
CA THR A 103 4.24 8.07 14.84
C THR A 103 4.32 7.83 13.33
N PHE A 104 5.12 6.85 12.87
CA PHE A 104 5.37 6.58 11.45
C PHE A 104 4.60 5.39 10.89
N ARG A 105 3.92 4.61 11.73
CA ARG A 105 3.07 3.48 11.31
C ARG A 105 2.13 3.77 10.13
N PRO A 106 1.44 4.93 10.06
CA PRO A 106 0.60 5.24 8.91
C PRO A 106 1.38 5.28 7.60
N LEU A 107 2.63 5.77 7.62
CA LEU A 107 3.50 5.82 6.44
C LEU A 107 3.96 4.44 6.01
N THR A 108 4.16 3.50 6.94
CA THR A 108 4.45 2.11 6.59
C THR A 108 3.28 1.50 5.82
N VAL A 109 2.04 1.69 6.28
CA VAL A 109 0.85 1.23 5.53
C VAL A 109 0.81 1.86 4.13
N ALA A 110 1.08 3.16 4.04
CA ALA A 110 1.12 3.86 2.76
C ALA A 110 2.22 3.33 1.83
N ALA A 111 3.40 3.02 2.35
CA ALA A 111 4.53 2.48 1.58
C ALA A 111 4.15 1.15 0.90
N PHE A 112 3.55 0.23 1.64
CA PHE A 112 3.07 -1.04 1.10
C PHE A 112 1.85 -0.86 0.18
N ALA A 113 0.94 0.07 0.48
CA ALA A 113 -0.18 0.33 -0.42
C ALA A 113 0.28 0.90 -1.78
N LEU A 114 1.31 1.76 -1.78
CA LEU A 114 1.87 2.38 -2.98
C LEU A 114 2.77 1.47 -3.82
N TRP A 115 3.23 0.35 -3.26
CA TRP A 115 4.09 -0.59 -3.98
C TRP A 115 3.29 -1.46 -4.96
N THR A 116 2.75 -0.80 -5.98
CA THR A 116 1.97 -1.41 -7.06
C THR A 116 2.69 -2.45 -7.90
N PRO A 117 4.05 -2.51 -7.97
CA PRO A 117 4.75 -3.63 -8.57
C PRO A 117 4.33 -5.00 -8.01
N ALA A 118 3.79 -5.09 -6.79
CA ALA A 118 3.26 -6.34 -6.23
C ALA A 118 2.26 -7.03 -7.17
N ILE A 119 1.38 -6.26 -7.83
CA ILE A 119 0.37 -6.81 -8.74
C ILE A 119 1.03 -7.50 -9.94
N ARG A 120 2.16 -6.96 -10.42
CA ARG A 120 2.96 -7.55 -11.51
C ARG A 120 3.77 -8.75 -11.02
N PHE A 121 4.47 -8.62 -9.89
CA PHE A 121 5.31 -9.69 -9.33
C PHE A 121 4.54 -10.93 -8.90
N PHE A 122 3.33 -10.74 -8.40
CA PHE A 122 2.51 -11.81 -7.89
C PHE A 122 1.40 -12.20 -8.87
N GLY A 123 1.30 -11.54 -10.03
CA GLY A 123 0.43 -11.95 -11.12
C GLY A 123 0.87 -13.27 -11.78
N PRO A 124 0.11 -13.76 -12.78
CA PRO A 124 0.35 -15.06 -13.41
C PRO A 124 1.65 -15.11 -14.22
N GLU A 125 2.08 -13.98 -14.79
CA GLU A 125 3.26 -13.89 -15.66
C GLU A 125 4.24 -12.79 -15.21
N PRO A 126 4.93 -12.97 -14.07
CA PRO A 126 5.75 -11.91 -13.48
C PRO A 126 7.01 -11.56 -14.29
N LEU A 127 7.44 -12.45 -15.20
CA LEU A 127 8.69 -12.34 -15.96
C LEU A 127 8.50 -12.39 -17.49
N ALA A 128 7.26 -12.42 -18.01
CA ALA A 128 6.98 -12.61 -19.44
C ALA A 128 7.26 -11.35 -20.31
N GLY A 129 8.40 -10.69 -20.11
CA GLY A 129 8.83 -9.51 -20.86
C GLY A 129 8.14 -8.20 -20.46
N ALA A 130 7.08 -8.25 -19.66
CA ALA A 130 6.31 -7.08 -19.24
C ALA A 130 6.93 -6.29 -18.08
N PHE A 131 7.92 -6.85 -17.37
CA PHE A 131 8.60 -6.17 -16.27
C PHE A 131 10.10 -6.53 -16.23
N PRO A 132 10.98 -5.66 -16.75
CA PRO A 132 12.43 -5.91 -16.81
C PRO A 132 13.04 -6.27 -15.44
N PRO A 133 13.94 -7.27 -15.34
CA PRO A 133 14.53 -7.70 -14.08
C PRO A 133 15.22 -6.58 -13.28
N LEU A 134 15.84 -5.61 -13.98
CA LEU A 134 16.47 -4.45 -13.35
C LEU A 134 15.43 -3.53 -12.66
N LEU A 135 14.28 -3.30 -13.29
CA LEU A 135 13.19 -2.51 -12.71
C LEU A 135 12.53 -3.24 -11.55
N ALA A 136 12.39 -4.57 -11.69
CA ALA A 136 11.97 -5.44 -10.60
C ALA A 136 12.87 -5.28 -9.37
N PHE A 137 14.19 -5.42 -9.54
CA PHE A 137 15.15 -5.25 -8.46
C PHE A 137 15.11 -3.84 -7.84
N ALA A 138 15.12 -2.79 -8.67
CA ALA A 138 15.04 -1.41 -8.21
C ALA A 138 13.75 -1.14 -7.40
N SER A 139 12.62 -1.71 -7.82
CA SER A 139 11.35 -1.56 -7.11
C SER A 139 11.36 -2.24 -5.74
N VAL A 140 11.96 -3.43 -5.61
CA VAL A 140 12.10 -4.11 -4.32
C VAL A 140 13.03 -3.32 -3.41
N LEU A 141 14.18 -2.86 -3.94
CA LEU A 141 15.09 -2.00 -3.18
C LEU A 141 14.43 -0.71 -2.72
N SER A 142 13.58 -0.08 -3.54
CA SER A 142 12.87 1.14 -3.16
C SER A 142 11.93 0.90 -1.97
N LEU A 143 11.20 -0.23 -1.94
CA LEU A 143 10.34 -0.58 -0.81
C LEU A 143 11.17 -0.87 0.44
N ILE A 144 12.26 -1.64 0.30
CA ILE A 144 13.18 -1.94 1.41
C ILE A 144 13.76 -0.65 1.99
N ASN A 145 14.29 0.24 1.14
CA ASN A 145 14.87 1.51 1.59
C ASN A 145 13.83 2.40 2.26
N LEU A 146 12.61 2.46 1.72
CA LEU A 146 11.52 3.24 2.32
C LEU A 146 11.13 2.69 3.70
N VAL A 147 10.97 1.37 3.83
CA VAL A 147 10.65 0.73 5.12
C VAL A 147 11.81 0.88 6.10
N ALA A 148 13.06 0.72 5.66
CA ALA A 148 14.24 0.91 6.49
C ALA A 148 14.34 2.34 7.03
N ALA A 149 14.09 3.35 6.19
CA ALA A 149 14.06 4.76 6.61
C ALA A 149 12.97 5.04 7.66
N LEU A 150 11.83 4.34 7.61
CA LEU A 150 10.77 4.47 8.61
C LEU A 150 11.08 3.73 9.92
N LEU A 151 11.95 2.71 9.87
CA LEU A 151 12.40 1.95 11.03
C LEU A 151 13.56 2.61 11.79
N ASP A 152 14.33 3.47 11.12
CA ASP A 152 15.50 4.12 11.71
C ASP A 152 15.07 5.08 12.83
N ARG A 153 15.40 4.70 14.07
CA ARG A 153 15.11 5.47 15.29
C ARG A 153 16.22 6.47 15.63
N THR A 154 17.34 6.44 14.91
CA THR A 154 18.50 7.30 15.17
C THR A 154 18.43 8.64 14.44
N ALA A 155 17.53 8.78 13.46
CA ALA A 155 17.05 10.06 12.95
C ALA A 155 16.09 10.71 13.97
N THR A 156 16.59 10.98 15.19
CA THR A 156 15.89 11.75 16.21
C THR A 156 15.50 13.11 15.67
N ASP A 157 14.20 13.40 15.71
CA ASP A 157 13.61 14.70 15.42
C ASP A 157 14.15 15.71 16.46
N PRO A 158 14.87 16.77 16.06
CA PRO A 158 15.42 17.75 17.00
C PRO A 158 14.35 18.50 17.82
N ASP A 159 13.07 18.38 17.46
CA ASP A 159 11.93 19.04 18.11
C ASP A 159 11.32 18.26 19.30
N GLU A 160 11.88 17.11 19.71
CA GLU A 160 11.40 16.32 20.87
C GLU A 160 12.04 16.71 22.23
N ARG A 161 12.61 17.92 22.39
CA ARG A 161 13.16 18.42 23.67
C ARG A 161 12.33 19.52 24.31
#